data_AF-A0A6C0Q4L8-F1
#
_entry.id   AF-A0A6C0Q4L8-F1
#
_cell.length_a   1.000
_cell.length_b   1.000
_cell.length_c   1.000
_cell.angle_alpha   90.00
_cell.angle_beta   90.00
_cell.angle_gamma   90.00
#
_symmetry.space_group_name_H-M   'P 1'
#
loop_
_entity.id
_entity.type
_entity.pdbx_description
1 polymer ?
#
loop_
_entity_poly.entity_id
_entity_poly.type
_entity_poly.pdbx_seq_one_letter_code
_entity_poly.pdbx_strand_id
1 'polypeptide(L)'
;MRKQPVTIVTALTTLSLLVLAGCGTESGRGSDGAAEAGSAVQSDLPLTDVRWSIESLSVDGKKTAAPAGASVEIDSKGRVSARTGCNSIGAKATIDGDTITVGEKQSTQIGCPEELAAFEKALDGAFEGKLKAKVEDKKLTLTSAGGDSISMSAEKPVPLVGTGWTVTSLVSGGTASSLPKDKKGESGKATLTFAKDGTVSGSLGCNTFSAPAKTTDSTITFGPVRSTKKICPEPGMSLERKLLKVLDGKVTYEVHHRELTLKAADGTGFGAAAGTPAK
;
A
#
# COMPACT_ATOMS: atom_id res chain seq x y z
N MET A 1 29.38 99.22 -24.86
CA MET A 1 30.16 98.71 -26.03
C MET A 1 30.65 97.30 -25.71
N ARG A 2 30.77 96.41 -26.71
CA ARG A 2 31.41 95.08 -26.57
C ARG A 2 32.93 95.19 -26.79
N LYS A 3 33.72 94.30 -26.18
CA LYS A 3 34.78 93.49 -26.85
C LYS A 3 34.91 92.12 -26.18
N GLN A 4 35.44 91.15 -26.94
CA GLN A 4 35.73 89.75 -26.54
C GLN A 4 37.26 89.53 -26.50
N PRO A 5 37.73 88.31 -26.18
CA PRO A 5 38.28 87.46 -27.26
C PRO A 5 37.76 85.99 -27.26
N VAL A 6 38.26 85.13 -28.17
CA VAL A 6 37.70 83.80 -28.54
C VAL A 6 38.79 82.77 -28.90
N THR A 7 38.56 81.48 -28.58
CA THR A 7 39.39 80.29 -28.94
C THR A 7 38.53 79.06 -29.32
N ILE A 8 39.11 77.95 -29.82
CA ILE A 8 38.58 77.17 -30.98
C ILE A 8 38.96 75.64 -30.96
N VAL A 9 37.97 74.71 -31.14
CA VAL A 9 38.02 73.34 -31.77
C VAL A 9 38.94 72.25 -31.13
N THR A 10 38.80 70.90 -31.24
CA THR A 10 37.88 69.83 -31.80
C THR A 10 37.33 68.93 -30.65
N ALA A 11 36.47 67.89 -30.73
CA ALA A 11 35.78 67.06 -31.77
C ALA A 11 36.42 65.69 -32.24
N LEU A 12 35.55 64.76 -32.70
CA LEU A 12 35.76 63.37 -33.22
C LEU A 12 36.09 62.24 -32.19
N THR A 13 36.01 60.93 -32.52
CA THR A 13 34.80 60.06 -32.72
C THR A 13 35.16 58.54 -32.82
N THR A 14 34.21 57.65 -32.45
CA THR A 14 33.99 56.25 -32.92
C THR A 14 35.12 55.18 -32.89
N LEU A 15 34.80 53.97 -32.36
CA LEU A 15 34.66 52.72 -33.15
C LEU A 15 33.95 51.60 -32.35
N SER A 16 33.22 50.69 -33.03
CA SER A 16 32.56 49.51 -32.46
C SER A 16 32.70 48.30 -33.40
N LEU A 17 32.98 47.08 -32.92
CA LEU A 17 32.92 45.86 -33.76
C LEU A 17 32.75 44.52 -32.99
N LEU A 18 31.69 43.80 -33.38
CA LEU A 18 31.43 42.34 -33.43
C LEU A 18 31.87 41.36 -32.31
N VAL A 19 30.84 40.84 -31.62
CA VAL A 19 30.40 39.41 -31.60
C VAL A 19 31.44 38.30 -31.83
N LEU A 20 31.46 37.35 -30.88
CA LEU A 20 31.72 35.93 -31.13
C LEU A 20 30.68 35.08 -30.36
N ALA A 21 29.97 34.21 -31.05
CA ALA A 21 29.11 33.19 -30.46
C ALA A 21 29.82 31.82 -30.54
N GLY A 22 29.86 31.07 -29.44
CA GLY A 22 30.59 29.80 -29.37
C GLY A 22 29.74 28.67 -28.82
N CYS A 23 29.18 27.84 -29.70
CA CYS A 23 28.67 26.52 -29.31
C CYS A 23 29.84 25.54 -29.25
N GLY A 24 30.22 25.11 -28.05
CA GLY A 24 31.16 24.00 -27.83
C GLY A 24 30.41 22.72 -27.50
N THR A 25 30.38 21.75 -28.41
CA THR A 25 29.76 20.43 -28.19
C THR A 25 30.79 19.42 -27.71
N GLU A 26 30.65 18.90 -26.49
CA GLU A 26 31.52 17.82 -25.99
C GLU A 26 30.71 16.53 -25.76
N SER A 27 30.93 15.54 -26.63
CA SER A 27 30.15 14.30 -26.68
C SER A 27 30.79 13.18 -25.83
N GLY A 28 30.75 13.33 -24.51
CA GLY A 28 31.18 12.29 -23.56
C GLY A 28 30.17 11.14 -23.46
N ARG A 29 30.50 9.96 -23.99
CA ARG A 29 29.63 8.76 -23.94
C ARG A 29 30.08 7.78 -22.87
N GLY A 30 29.19 7.48 -21.92
CA GLY A 30 29.23 6.32 -21.04
C GLY A 30 28.61 6.65 -19.67
N SER A 31 27.75 5.85 -19.07
CA SER A 31 26.93 4.69 -19.46
C SER A 31 26.06 4.46 -18.21
N ASP A 32 24.81 4.02 -18.40
CA ASP A 32 24.04 3.28 -17.38
C ASP A 32 23.85 3.95 -16.00
N GLY A 33 22.91 4.89 -15.94
CA GLY A 33 22.51 5.59 -14.72
C GLY A 33 21.10 6.16 -14.77
N ALA A 34 20.16 5.42 -15.38
CA ALA A 34 18.75 5.83 -15.49
C ALA A 34 18.04 5.74 -14.13
N ALA A 35 18.25 6.75 -13.28
CA ALA A 35 17.46 6.96 -12.08
C ALA A 35 16.01 7.27 -12.50
N GLU A 36 15.08 6.33 -12.30
CA GLU A 36 13.66 6.68 -12.28
C GLU A 36 13.46 7.69 -11.15
N ALA A 37 13.29 8.96 -11.53
CA ALA A 37 12.71 9.97 -10.67
C ALA A 37 11.23 9.61 -10.46
N GLY A 38 10.97 8.65 -9.57
CA GLY A 38 9.63 8.30 -9.15
C GLY A 38 8.97 9.55 -8.57
N SER A 39 7.99 10.11 -9.29
CA SER A 39 7.29 11.33 -8.89
C SER A 39 6.76 11.16 -7.47
N ALA A 40 7.33 11.92 -6.54
CA ALA A 40 6.89 11.93 -5.16
C ALA A 40 5.43 12.38 -5.10
N VAL A 41 4.63 11.69 -4.29
CA VAL A 41 3.24 12.07 -4.05
C VAL A 41 3.21 13.44 -3.38
N GLN A 42 2.69 14.44 -4.10
CA GLN A 42 2.42 15.77 -3.56
C GLN A 42 0.92 16.05 -3.64
N SER A 43 0.22 15.63 -2.60
CA SER A 43 -1.18 15.99 -2.35
C SER A 43 -1.37 16.41 -0.90
N ASP A 44 -1.93 17.60 -0.68
CA ASP A 44 -2.39 18.04 0.64
C ASP A 44 -3.62 17.23 1.13
N LEU A 45 -4.22 16.44 0.22
CA LEU A 45 -5.27 15.47 0.51
C LEU A 45 -4.65 14.15 1.03
N PRO A 46 -5.19 13.54 2.09
CA PRO A 46 -4.67 12.29 2.68
C PRO A 46 -5.10 11.06 1.85
N LEU A 47 -4.58 10.96 0.62
CA LEU A 47 -4.98 9.93 -0.36
C LEU A 47 -4.21 8.62 -0.20
N THR A 48 -2.91 8.69 0.14
CA THR A 48 -2.04 7.51 0.30
C THR A 48 -2.02 6.98 1.73
N ASP A 49 -1.60 5.72 1.85
CA ASP A 49 -1.44 4.98 3.12
C ASP A 49 -2.74 4.93 3.94
N VAL A 50 -3.89 5.14 3.26
CA VAL A 50 -5.26 5.03 3.75
C VAL A 50 -5.99 3.97 2.94
N ARG A 51 -6.57 2.99 3.63
CA ARG A 51 -7.48 2.01 3.01
C ARG A 51 -8.89 2.57 2.97
N TRP A 52 -9.34 2.86 1.76
CA TRP A 52 -10.67 3.37 1.44
C TRP A 52 -11.63 2.21 1.22
N SER A 53 -12.68 2.08 2.03
CA SER A 53 -13.79 1.17 1.77
C SER A 53 -14.66 1.76 0.66
N ILE A 54 -14.96 0.98 -0.38
CA ILE A 54 -15.88 1.45 -1.43
C ILE A 54 -17.31 1.37 -0.90
N GLU A 55 -18.08 2.44 -1.08
CA GLU A 55 -19.49 2.52 -0.68
C GLU A 55 -20.41 2.29 -1.89
N SER A 56 -20.12 2.96 -3.00
CA SER A 56 -20.93 2.89 -4.22
C SER A 56 -20.22 3.49 -5.44
N LEU A 57 -20.53 2.96 -6.61
CA LEU A 57 -20.21 3.55 -7.91
C LEU A 57 -21.43 4.31 -8.45
N SER A 58 -21.19 5.32 -9.28
CA SER A 58 -22.19 5.87 -10.21
C SER A 58 -21.57 5.88 -11.59
N VAL A 59 -22.12 5.08 -12.53
CA VAL A 59 -21.62 4.94 -13.90
C VAL A 59 -22.80 5.08 -14.86
N ASP A 60 -22.66 5.85 -15.94
CA ASP A 60 -23.77 6.19 -16.85
C ASP A 60 -25.03 6.73 -16.11
N GLY A 61 -24.82 7.43 -15.00
CA GLY A 61 -25.89 7.90 -14.10
C GLY A 61 -26.55 6.83 -13.23
N LYS A 62 -26.28 5.53 -13.44
CA LYS A 62 -26.75 4.43 -12.59
C LYS A 62 -25.87 4.29 -11.34
N LYS A 63 -26.46 4.53 -10.16
CA LYS A 63 -25.80 4.26 -8.88
C LYS A 63 -25.89 2.77 -8.51
N THR A 64 -24.77 2.17 -8.12
CA THR A 64 -24.64 0.76 -7.71
C THR A 64 -23.89 0.68 -6.38
N ALA A 65 -24.43 -0.03 -5.39
CA ALA A 65 -23.77 -0.23 -4.09
C ALA A 65 -22.60 -1.21 -4.20
N ALA A 66 -21.56 -1.03 -3.38
CA ALA A 66 -20.40 -1.91 -3.38
C ALA A 66 -20.64 -3.21 -2.58
N PRO A 67 -20.05 -4.35 -3.00
CA PRO A 67 -20.11 -5.59 -2.24
C PRO A 67 -19.23 -5.51 -0.98
N ALA A 68 -19.57 -6.31 0.03
CA ALA A 68 -18.89 -6.29 1.32
C ALA A 68 -17.38 -6.57 1.19
N GLY A 69 -16.56 -5.68 1.78
CA GLY A 69 -15.10 -5.80 1.74
C GLY A 69 -14.42 -5.21 0.50
N ALA A 70 -15.17 -4.63 -0.44
CA ALA A 70 -14.59 -3.86 -1.54
C ALA A 70 -13.81 -2.64 -1.01
N SER A 71 -12.57 -2.47 -1.46
CA SER A 71 -11.69 -1.41 -0.95
C SER A 71 -10.57 -1.07 -1.91
N VAL A 72 -10.09 0.18 -1.86
CA VAL A 72 -8.89 0.66 -2.57
C VAL A 72 -7.87 1.16 -1.54
N GLU A 73 -6.59 0.93 -1.79
CA GLU A 73 -5.46 1.46 -1.04
C GLU A 73 -4.40 1.94 -2.04
N ILE A 74 -3.72 3.05 -1.75
CA ILE A 74 -2.60 3.55 -2.56
C ILE A 74 -1.41 3.73 -1.62
N ASP A 75 -0.30 3.04 -1.85
CA ASP A 75 0.90 3.23 -1.02
C ASP A 75 1.60 4.55 -1.34
N SER A 76 2.44 5.02 -0.41
CA SER A 76 3.36 6.17 -0.56
C SER A 76 4.30 6.12 -1.79
N LYS A 77 4.28 5.06 -2.59
CA LYS A 77 5.03 4.88 -3.86
C LYS A 77 4.10 4.80 -5.07
N GLY A 78 2.83 5.17 -4.91
CA GLY A 78 1.83 5.22 -5.98
C GLY A 78 1.34 3.85 -6.44
N ARG A 79 1.53 2.76 -5.69
CA ARG A 79 0.96 1.45 -6.05
C ARG A 79 -0.43 1.32 -5.49
N VAL A 80 -1.38 1.07 -6.38
CA VAL A 80 -2.77 0.81 -6.01
C VAL A 80 -2.95 -0.68 -5.74
N SER A 81 -3.59 -1.00 -4.63
CA SER A 81 -4.13 -2.32 -4.32
C SER A 81 -5.64 -2.21 -4.07
N ALA A 82 -6.45 -2.79 -4.95
CA ALA A 82 -7.89 -2.79 -4.83
C ALA A 82 -8.47 -4.21 -4.72
N ARG A 83 -9.61 -4.33 -4.03
CA ARG A 83 -10.41 -5.55 -3.88
C ARG A 83 -11.82 -5.27 -4.36
N THR A 84 -12.36 -6.14 -5.22
CA THR A 84 -13.68 -5.97 -5.86
C THR A 84 -14.80 -6.75 -5.13
N GLY A 85 -14.44 -7.50 -4.09
CA GLY A 85 -15.30 -8.51 -3.46
C GLY A 85 -15.11 -9.92 -4.04
N CYS A 86 -14.55 -10.05 -5.24
CA CYS A 86 -14.20 -11.34 -5.86
C CYS A 86 -12.70 -11.42 -6.22
N ASN A 87 -12.22 -10.50 -7.04
CA ASN A 87 -10.83 -10.39 -7.47
C ASN A 87 -10.06 -9.31 -6.71
N SER A 88 -8.76 -9.24 -6.99
CA SER A 88 -7.88 -8.13 -6.62
C SER A 88 -7.30 -7.47 -7.87
N ILE A 89 -7.34 -6.14 -7.92
CA ILE A 89 -6.75 -5.32 -8.98
C ILE A 89 -5.50 -4.62 -8.41
N GLY A 90 -4.38 -4.73 -9.11
CA GLY A 90 -3.17 -3.94 -8.86
C GLY A 90 -2.93 -2.93 -9.99
N ALA A 91 -2.40 -1.75 -9.67
CA ALA A 91 -2.01 -0.74 -10.66
C ALA A 91 -0.88 0.16 -10.14
N LYS A 92 -0.30 0.99 -11.02
CA LYS A 92 0.41 2.22 -10.62
C LYS A 92 -0.53 3.41 -10.77
N ALA A 93 -0.40 4.41 -9.91
CA ALA A 93 -1.03 5.71 -10.04
C ALA A 93 -0.04 6.83 -9.69
N THR A 94 -0.16 7.98 -10.35
CA THR A 94 0.47 9.24 -9.91
C THR A 94 -0.58 10.16 -9.30
N ILE A 95 -0.15 11.03 -8.39
CA ILE A 95 -1.03 11.99 -7.71
C ILE A 95 -0.39 13.38 -7.81
N ASP A 96 -1.15 14.31 -8.35
CA ASP A 96 -0.79 15.72 -8.55
C ASP A 96 -1.90 16.59 -7.93
N GLY A 97 -1.69 17.05 -6.69
CA GLY A 97 -2.68 17.81 -5.93
C GLY A 97 -3.98 17.06 -5.68
N ASP A 98 -5.03 17.43 -6.42
CA ASP A 98 -6.38 16.83 -6.39
C ASP A 98 -6.60 15.79 -7.50
N THR A 99 -5.58 15.48 -8.31
CA THR A 99 -5.73 14.69 -9.54
C THR A 99 -4.94 13.39 -9.44
N ILE A 100 -5.66 12.26 -9.42
CA ILE A 100 -5.07 10.93 -9.49
C ILE A 100 -5.05 10.49 -10.96
N THR A 101 -3.91 10.04 -11.46
CA THR A 101 -3.82 9.37 -12.77
C THR A 101 -3.55 7.89 -12.56
N VAL A 102 -4.57 7.05 -12.72
CA VAL A 102 -4.45 5.57 -12.67
C VAL A 102 -3.92 5.07 -14.01
N GLY A 103 -2.81 4.33 -13.98
CA GLY A 103 -2.20 3.70 -15.14
C GLY A 103 -2.77 2.31 -15.44
N GLU A 104 -1.99 1.49 -16.14
CA GLU A 104 -2.38 0.12 -16.49
C GLU A 104 -2.73 -0.73 -15.25
N LYS A 105 -3.82 -1.48 -15.38
CA LYS A 105 -4.40 -2.33 -14.33
C LYS A 105 -4.13 -3.81 -14.60
N GLN A 106 -3.94 -4.57 -13.54
CA GLN A 106 -3.81 -6.03 -13.57
C GLN A 106 -4.79 -6.64 -12.56
N SER A 107 -5.81 -7.36 -13.03
CA SER A 107 -6.76 -8.07 -12.17
C SER A 107 -6.46 -9.57 -12.13
N THR A 108 -6.78 -10.23 -11.01
CA THR A 108 -7.00 -11.68 -11.03
C THR A 108 -8.26 -12.00 -11.84
N GLN A 109 -8.29 -13.15 -12.52
CA GLN A 109 -9.46 -13.57 -13.31
C GLN A 109 -10.05 -14.87 -12.73
N ILE A 110 -10.57 -14.77 -11.50
CA ILE A 110 -11.35 -15.84 -10.86
C ILE A 110 -12.80 -15.75 -11.36
N GLY A 111 -13.47 -16.89 -11.54
CA GLY A 111 -14.88 -16.94 -11.91
C GLY A 111 -15.78 -16.41 -10.80
N CYS A 112 -16.39 -15.24 -11.03
CA CYS A 112 -17.24 -14.54 -10.06
C CYS A 112 -18.74 -14.78 -10.33
N PRO A 113 -19.60 -14.72 -9.30
CA PRO A 113 -21.04 -14.48 -9.46
C PRO A 113 -21.32 -13.23 -10.31
N GLU A 114 -22.39 -13.26 -11.09
CA GLU A 114 -22.72 -12.22 -12.08
C GLU A 114 -22.76 -10.79 -11.49
N GLU A 115 -23.40 -10.60 -10.34
CA GLU A 115 -23.45 -9.31 -9.62
C GLU A 115 -22.06 -8.77 -9.26
N LEU A 116 -21.13 -9.64 -8.85
CA LEU A 116 -19.76 -9.24 -8.52
C LEU A 116 -18.95 -8.95 -9.79
N ALA A 117 -19.13 -9.71 -10.86
CA ALA A 117 -18.51 -9.44 -12.16
C ALA A 117 -19.01 -8.11 -12.78
N ALA A 118 -20.29 -7.80 -12.63
CA ALA A 118 -20.89 -6.54 -13.08
C ALA A 118 -20.37 -5.34 -12.27
N PHE A 119 -20.29 -5.46 -10.95
CA PHE A 119 -19.67 -4.43 -10.10
C PHE A 119 -18.18 -4.23 -10.43
N GLU A 120 -17.43 -5.32 -10.59
CA GLU A 120 -16.01 -5.30 -10.92
C GLU A 120 -15.75 -4.61 -12.25
N LYS A 121 -16.50 -4.93 -13.30
CA LYS A 121 -16.41 -4.25 -14.60
C LYS A 121 -16.74 -2.75 -14.52
N ALA A 122 -17.73 -2.37 -13.71
CA ALA A 122 -18.09 -0.97 -13.50
C ALA A 122 -17.00 -0.22 -12.72
N LEU A 123 -16.37 -0.84 -11.72
CA LEU A 123 -15.22 -0.27 -11.01
C LEU A 123 -14.00 -0.15 -11.93
N ASP A 124 -13.72 -1.16 -12.74
CA ASP A 124 -12.56 -1.21 -13.64
C ASP A 124 -12.59 -0.05 -14.65
N GLY A 125 -13.76 0.21 -15.27
CA GLY A 125 -13.94 1.36 -16.17
C GLY A 125 -13.96 2.72 -15.46
N ALA A 126 -14.59 2.82 -14.29
CA ALA A 126 -14.64 4.08 -13.52
C ALA A 126 -13.31 4.45 -12.83
N PHE A 127 -12.44 3.46 -12.61
CA PHE A 127 -11.12 3.63 -11.98
C PHE A 127 -10.01 3.55 -13.04
N GLU A 128 -10.02 4.47 -13.99
CA GLU A 128 -9.00 4.56 -15.05
C GLU A 128 -8.61 6.01 -15.36
N GLY A 129 -7.36 6.21 -15.77
CA GLY A 129 -6.90 7.49 -16.28
C GLY A 129 -7.00 8.59 -15.23
N LYS A 130 -7.39 9.79 -15.66
CA LYS A 130 -7.43 10.98 -14.80
C LYS A 130 -8.75 11.09 -14.05
N LEU A 131 -8.65 11.00 -12.73
CA LEU A 131 -9.76 11.12 -11.78
C LEU A 131 -9.53 12.33 -10.88
N LYS A 132 -10.55 13.16 -10.70
CA LYS A 132 -10.56 14.24 -9.71
C LYS A 132 -10.95 13.68 -8.34
N ALA A 133 -10.10 13.90 -7.36
CA ALA A 133 -10.26 13.45 -5.98
C ALA A 133 -10.78 14.59 -5.10
N LYS A 134 -11.84 14.31 -4.33
CA LYS A 134 -12.39 15.21 -3.32
C LYS A 134 -12.46 14.50 -1.98
N VAL A 135 -11.77 15.00 -0.96
CA VAL A 135 -11.81 14.47 0.41
C VAL A 135 -12.57 15.42 1.33
N GLU A 136 -13.64 14.93 1.95
CA GLU A 136 -14.46 15.66 2.93
C GLU A 136 -14.87 14.70 4.06
N ASP A 137 -14.64 15.07 5.32
CA ASP A 137 -15.04 14.29 6.51
C ASP A 137 -14.75 12.77 6.45
N LYS A 138 -13.57 12.42 5.92
CA LYS A 138 -13.08 11.03 5.72
C LYS A 138 -13.88 10.23 4.69
N LYS A 139 -14.61 10.91 3.81
CA LYS A 139 -15.06 10.38 2.52
C LYS A 139 -14.14 10.83 1.41
N LEU A 140 -13.92 9.96 0.43
CA LEU A 140 -13.24 10.25 -0.82
C LEU A 140 -14.23 10.00 -1.96
N THR A 141 -14.45 11.02 -2.77
CA THR A 141 -15.08 10.86 -4.08
C THR A 141 -14.00 10.96 -5.15
N LEU A 142 -13.90 9.96 -6.02
CA LEU A 142 -13.18 10.07 -7.29
C LEU A 142 -14.19 10.29 -8.41
N THR A 143 -13.90 11.20 -9.34
CA THR A 143 -14.78 11.52 -10.48
C THR A 143 -14.01 11.51 -11.81
N SER A 144 -14.52 10.78 -12.81
CA SER A 144 -13.98 10.72 -14.17
C SER A 144 -14.33 11.99 -14.97
N ALA A 145 -13.63 12.24 -16.08
CA ALA A 145 -14.00 13.32 -17.01
C ALA A 145 -15.37 13.10 -17.70
N GLY A 146 -15.90 11.87 -17.69
CA GLY A 146 -17.26 11.55 -18.16
C GLY A 146 -18.36 11.81 -17.12
N GLY A 147 -18.00 12.05 -15.86
CA GLY A 147 -18.93 12.25 -14.75
C GLY A 147 -19.22 10.99 -13.92
N ASP A 148 -18.64 9.84 -14.28
CA ASP A 148 -18.69 8.63 -13.43
C ASP A 148 -17.98 8.90 -12.11
N SER A 149 -18.43 8.28 -11.03
CA SER A 149 -17.89 8.54 -9.69
C SER A 149 -17.85 7.34 -8.77
N ILE A 150 -16.86 7.34 -7.88
CA ILE A 150 -16.58 6.29 -6.88
C ILE A 150 -16.64 6.96 -5.51
N SER A 151 -17.67 6.62 -4.71
CA SER A 151 -17.83 7.07 -3.32
C SER A 151 -17.17 6.06 -2.38
N MET A 152 -16.29 6.54 -1.52
CA MET A 152 -15.52 5.72 -0.56
C MET A 152 -15.43 6.42 0.80
N SER A 153 -15.16 5.66 1.86
CA SER A 153 -14.83 6.20 3.19
C SER A 153 -13.63 5.49 3.83
N ALA A 154 -12.83 6.23 4.58
CA ALA A 154 -11.58 5.72 5.15
C ALA A 154 -11.84 4.71 6.28
N GLU A 155 -11.39 3.46 6.11
CA GLU A 155 -11.48 2.44 7.16
C GLU A 155 -10.42 2.71 8.23
N LYS A 156 -10.82 2.72 9.51
CA LYS A 156 -9.86 2.76 10.62
C LYS A 156 -9.13 1.42 10.70
N PRO A 157 -7.80 1.40 10.92
CA PRO A 157 -7.08 0.17 11.24
C PRO A 157 -7.72 -0.58 12.40
N VAL A 158 -7.80 -1.90 12.29
CA VAL A 158 -8.32 -2.75 13.37
C VAL A 158 -7.32 -2.77 14.55
N PRO A 159 -7.78 -2.86 15.81
CA PRO A 159 -6.87 -2.99 16.93
C PRO A 159 -6.14 -4.34 16.90
N LEU A 160 -4.88 -4.38 17.34
CA LEU A 160 -4.15 -5.64 17.57
C LEU A 160 -4.92 -6.55 18.54
N VAL A 161 -5.39 -5.97 19.64
CA VAL A 161 -6.09 -6.63 20.75
C VAL A 161 -7.59 -6.71 20.47
N GLY A 162 -8.16 -7.90 20.62
CA GLY A 162 -9.56 -8.21 20.32
C GLY A 162 -9.83 -8.66 18.88
N THR A 163 -8.85 -8.59 17.99
CA THR A 163 -8.95 -9.04 16.59
C THR A 163 -8.49 -10.49 16.45
N GLY A 164 -9.20 -11.27 15.63
CA GLY A 164 -8.77 -12.59 15.19
C GLY A 164 -7.86 -12.50 13.98
N TRP A 165 -6.59 -12.87 14.14
CA TRP A 165 -5.60 -12.85 13.07
C TRP A 165 -5.44 -14.25 12.48
N THR A 166 -5.65 -14.41 11.18
CA THR A 166 -5.38 -15.66 10.45
C THR A 166 -4.06 -15.51 9.73
N VAL A 167 -3.11 -16.42 9.97
CA VAL A 167 -1.79 -16.35 9.31
C VAL A 167 -1.96 -16.61 7.81
N THR A 168 -1.32 -15.78 6.97
CA THR A 168 -1.41 -15.82 5.50
C THR A 168 -0.06 -16.01 4.83
N SER A 169 1.04 -15.63 5.48
CA SER A 169 2.40 -15.75 4.93
C SER A 169 3.45 -16.01 6.01
N LEU A 170 4.60 -16.55 5.61
CA LEU A 170 5.81 -16.66 6.44
C LEU A 170 6.86 -15.70 5.91
N VAL A 171 7.48 -14.93 6.80
CA VAL A 171 8.55 -13.98 6.47
C VAL A 171 9.91 -14.60 6.79
N SER A 172 10.87 -14.48 5.88
CA SER A 172 12.25 -14.91 6.09
C SER A 172 13.21 -14.02 5.30
N GLY A 173 14.22 -13.46 5.96
CA GLY A 173 15.20 -12.58 5.30
C GLY A 173 14.61 -11.29 4.75
N GLY A 174 13.42 -10.88 5.21
CA GLY A 174 12.66 -9.74 4.67
C GLY A 174 11.67 -10.10 3.55
N THR A 175 11.75 -11.29 2.98
CA THR A 175 10.82 -11.76 1.94
C THR A 175 9.62 -12.48 2.56
N ALA A 176 8.41 -12.10 2.19
CA ALA A 176 7.18 -12.83 2.51
C ALA A 176 6.97 -14.00 1.53
N SER A 177 6.49 -15.13 2.04
CA SER A 177 6.27 -16.36 1.28
C SER A 177 4.94 -17.02 1.65
N SER A 178 4.24 -17.61 0.68
CA SER A 178 2.96 -18.28 0.91
C SER A 178 3.09 -19.42 1.91
N LEU A 179 2.02 -19.68 2.68
CA LEU A 179 1.99 -20.82 3.59
C LEU A 179 2.23 -22.14 2.86
N PRO A 180 3.02 -23.07 3.43
CA PRO A 180 3.15 -24.43 2.95
C PRO A 180 1.79 -25.08 2.67
N LYS A 181 1.70 -25.82 1.56
CA LYS A 181 0.53 -26.57 1.14
C LYS A 181 0.73 -28.07 1.32
N ASP A 182 -0.35 -28.77 1.64
CA ASP A 182 -0.38 -30.23 1.70
C ASP A 182 -0.51 -30.87 0.30
N LYS A 183 -0.68 -32.19 0.24
CA LYS A 183 -0.87 -32.94 -1.01
C LYS A 183 -2.18 -32.64 -1.75
N LYS A 184 -3.15 -31.97 -1.11
CA LYS A 184 -4.40 -31.48 -1.72
C LYS A 184 -4.32 -30.01 -2.15
N GLY A 185 -3.22 -29.32 -1.84
CA GLY A 185 -3.07 -27.88 -2.06
C GLY A 185 -3.62 -27.00 -0.93
N GLU A 186 -4.04 -27.60 0.20
CA GLU A 186 -4.57 -26.89 1.36
C GLU A 186 -3.43 -26.36 2.25
N SER A 187 -3.51 -25.10 2.67
CA SER A 187 -2.56 -24.52 3.63
C SER A 187 -3.05 -24.68 5.07
N GLY A 188 -2.11 -24.88 6.00
CA GLY A 188 -2.43 -25.04 7.42
C GLY A 188 -3.10 -23.80 8.03
N LYS A 189 -4.27 -23.99 8.67
CA LYS A 189 -5.07 -22.91 9.27
C LYS A 189 -4.53 -22.51 10.65
N ALA A 190 -3.50 -21.67 10.65
CA ALA A 190 -2.98 -21.03 11.84
C ALA A 190 -3.72 -19.72 12.14
N THR A 191 -4.05 -19.48 13.40
CA THR A 191 -4.78 -18.32 13.90
C THR A 191 -4.24 -17.88 15.25
N LEU A 192 -4.37 -16.59 15.57
CA LEU A 192 -3.95 -16.01 16.84
C LEU A 192 -4.84 -14.82 17.21
N THR A 193 -5.16 -14.68 18.49
CA THR A 193 -5.96 -13.58 19.03
C THR A 193 -5.24 -13.03 20.26
N PHE A 194 -5.04 -11.71 20.31
CA PHE A 194 -4.52 -11.02 21.48
C PHE A 194 -5.69 -10.57 22.36
N ALA A 195 -5.76 -11.05 23.59
CA ALA A 195 -6.82 -10.76 24.54
C ALA A 195 -6.45 -9.61 25.49
N LYS A 196 -7.47 -8.98 26.09
CA LYS A 196 -7.33 -7.75 26.92
C LYS A 196 -6.65 -7.99 28.28
N ASP A 197 -6.48 -9.25 28.67
CA ASP A 197 -5.75 -9.70 29.87
C ASP A 197 -4.23 -9.78 29.66
N GLY A 198 -3.75 -9.60 28.42
CA GLY A 198 -2.36 -9.81 28.05
C GLY A 198 -2.03 -11.26 27.68
N THR A 199 -3.03 -12.10 27.38
CA THR A 199 -2.83 -13.43 26.78
C THR A 199 -2.88 -13.36 25.25
N VAL A 200 -2.01 -14.10 24.56
CA VAL A 200 -2.19 -14.49 23.16
C VAL A 200 -2.58 -15.97 23.10
N SER A 201 -3.52 -16.34 22.25
CA SER A 201 -3.94 -17.74 22.05
C SER A 201 -4.44 -18.02 20.64
N GLY A 202 -4.49 -19.29 20.24
CA GLY A 202 -5.05 -19.72 18.95
C GLY A 202 -4.55 -21.07 18.46
N SER A 203 -4.37 -21.20 17.14
CA SER A 203 -3.91 -22.39 16.42
C SER A 203 -2.58 -22.14 15.71
N LEU A 204 -1.62 -23.04 15.82
CA LEU A 204 -0.38 -23.02 15.03
C LEU A 204 -0.46 -23.96 13.80
N GLY A 205 -1.67 -24.27 13.35
CA GLY A 205 -1.96 -25.14 12.21
C GLY A 205 -2.14 -26.62 12.61
N CYS A 206 -1.31 -27.15 13.51
CA CYS A 206 -1.49 -28.48 14.10
C CYS A 206 -2.01 -28.43 15.54
N ASN A 207 -1.31 -27.71 16.41
CA ASN A 207 -1.65 -27.61 17.83
C ASN A 207 -2.27 -26.26 18.19
N THR A 208 -3.04 -26.24 19.28
CA THR A 208 -3.55 -25.02 19.89
C THR A 208 -2.59 -24.53 20.96
N PHE A 209 -2.39 -23.21 21.04
CA PHE A 209 -1.42 -22.59 21.94
C PHE A 209 -2.01 -21.46 22.79
N SER A 210 -1.34 -21.16 23.89
CA SER A 210 -1.49 -19.91 24.63
C SER A 210 -0.15 -19.45 25.24
N ALA A 211 0.03 -18.13 25.36
CA ALA A 211 1.20 -17.52 26.00
C ALA A 211 0.84 -16.14 26.58
N PRO A 212 1.55 -15.65 27.61
CA PRO A 212 1.55 -14.23 27.92
C PRO A 212 2.12 -13.42 26.75
N ALA A 213 1.59 -12.23 26.47
CA ALA A 213 2.06 -11.32 25.44
C ALA A 213 2.02 -9.87 25.95
N LYS A 214 3.18 -9.31 26.27
CA LYS A 214 3.30 -7.89 26.64
C LYS A 214 3.49 -7.05 25.39
N THR A 215 2.46 -6.30 25.01
CA THR A 215 2.47 -5.35 23.89
C THR A 215 2.98 -3.97 24.32
N THR A 216 3.73 -3.32 23.44
CA THR A 216 4.07 -1.89 23.42
C THR A 216 3.76 -1.33 22.03
N ASP A 217 3.92 -0.03 21.78
CA ASP A 217 3.46 0.61 20.54
C ASP A 217 3.97 -0.02 19.22
N SER A 218 5.15 -0.67 19.25
CA SER A 218 5.78 -1.31 18.08
C SER A 218 6.40 -2.69 18.34
N THR A 219 6.32 -3.21 19.58
CA THR A 219 6.92 -4.52 19.92
C THR A 219 6.02 -5.38 20.79
N ILE A 220 6.09 -6.71 20.60
CA ILE A 220 5.45 -7.69 21.46
C ILE A 220 6.56 -8.52 22.11
N THR A 221 6.46 -8.74 23.42
CA THR A 221 7.30 -9.70 24.13
C THR A 221 6.44 -10.85 24.63
N PHE A 222 6.62 -12.03 24.05
CA PHE A 222 5.95 -13.25 24.44
C PHE A 222 6.61 -13.86 25.69
N GLY A 223 5.78 -14.41 26.57
CA GLY A 223 6.20 -15.28 27.67
C GLY A 223 6.19 -16.76 27.26
N PRO A 224 6.43 -17.69 28.20
CA PRO A 224 6.53 -19.12 27.92
C PRO A 224 5.27 -19.68 27.23
N VAL A 225 5.45 -20.19 26.00
CA VAL A 225 4.38 -20.74 25.18
C VAL A 225 3.95 -22.11 25.69
N ARG A 226 2.64 -22.30 25.87
CA ARG A 226 2.00 -23.59 26.15
C ARG A 226 1.30 -24.06 24.88
N SER A 227 1.76 -25.15 24.27
CA SER A 227 1.13 -25.78 23.10
C SER A 227 0.61 -27.18 23.46
N THR A 228 -0.43 -27.65 22.78
CA THR A 228 -0.81 -29.09 22.81
C THR A 228 0.27 -29.95 22.13
N LYS A 229 0.22 -31.27 22.31
CA LYS A 229 1.19 -32.22 21.71
C LYS A 229 0.53 -33.26 20.80
N LYS A 230 -0.34 -32.80 19.90
CA LYS A 230 -0.86 -33.58 18.77
C LYS A 230 0.24 -33.75 17.73
N ILE A 231 0.18 -34.87 16.99
CA ILE A 231 1.00 -35.11 15.80
C ILE A 231 0.08 -34.94 14.59
N CYS A 232 0.49 -34.11 13.63
CA CYS A 232 -0.19 -33.91 12.36
C CYS A 232 0.71 -34.32 11.19
N PRO A 233 0.15 -34.62 10.00
CA PRO A 233 0.93 -34.69 8.77
C PRO A 233 1.66 -33.37 8.49
N GLU A 234 2.79 -33.44 7.79
CA GLU A 234 3.39 -32.25 7.18
C GLU A 234 2.49 -31.74 6.04
N PRO A 235 2.35 -30.41 5.86
CA PRO A 235 3.19 -29.36 6.42
C PRO A 235 2.74 -28.80 7.79
N GLY A 236 1.72 -29.37 8.44
CA GLY A 236 1.16 -28.80 9.68
C GLY A 236 2.19 -28.68 10.81
N MET A 237 3.07 -29.68 10.96
CA MET A 237 4.11 -29.68 11.99
C MET A 237 5.26 -28.69 11.67
N SER A 238 5.64 -28.53 10.41
CA SER A 238 6.68 -27.57 10.00
C SER A 238 6.19 -26.12 10.01
N LEU A 239 4.90 -25.89 9.78
CA LEU A 239 4.27 -24.60 10.04
C LEU A 239 4.32 -24.27 11.53
N GLU A 240 3.89 -25.18 12.41
CA GLU A 240 3.95 -24.97 13.86
C GLU A 240 5.37 -24.65 14.34
N ARG A 241 6.39 -25.43 13.93
CA ARG A 241 7.80 -25.19 14.32
C ARG A 241 8.29 -23.78 13.92
N LYS A 242 7.86 -23.26 12.76
CA LYS A 242 8.23 -21.91 12.31
C LYS A 242 7.50 -20.82 13.11
N LEU A 243 6.21 -21.00 13.38
CA LEU A 243 5.43 -20.05 14.16
C LEU A 243 5.87 -20.00 15.63
N LEU A 244 6.14 -21.16 16.25
CA LEU A 244 6.69 -21.23 17.61
C LEU A 244 8.00 -20.44 17.75
N LYS A 245 8.89 -20.49 16.74
CA LYS A 245 10.14 -19.72 16.76
C LYS A 245 9.91 -18.19 16.78
N VAL A 246 8.89 -17.71 16.06
CA VAL A 246 8.53 -16.28 16.05
C VAL A 246 7.83 -15.86 17.36
N LEU A 247 7.20 -16.81 18.04
CA LEU A 247 6.56 -16.62 19.35
C LEU A 247 7.52 -16.82 20.54
N ASP A 248 8.81 -17.12 20.31
CA ASP A 248 9.81 -17.33 21.34
C ASP A 248 10.58 -16.02 21.64
N GLY A 249 10.00 -15.17 22.49
CA GLY A 249 10.62 -13.94 22.96
C GLY A 249 10.06 -12.66 22.33
N LYS A 250 10.95 -11.78 21.83
CA LYS A 250 10.58 -10.41 21.41
C LYS A 250 10.54 -10.24 19.88
N VAL A 251 9.44 -9.68 19.39
CA VAL A 251 9.24 -9.30 17.98
C VAL A 251 8.94 -7.80 17.86
N THR A 252 9.29 -7.21 16.73
CA THR A 252 8.61 -6.01 16.22
C THR A 252 7.30 -6.43 15.56
N TYR A 253 6.26 -5.61 15.64
CA TYR A 253 5.03 -5.81 14.87
C TYR A 253 4.55 -4.52 14.23
N GLU A 254 3.71 -4.68 13.21
CA GLU A 254 3.04 -3.60 12.50
C GLU A 254 1.62 -4.04 12.15
N VAL A 255 0.63 -3.16 12.35
CA VAL A 255 -0.76 -3.36 11.90
C VAL A 255 -1.06 -2.36 10.78
N HIS A 256 -1.09 -2.84 9.55
CA HIS A 256 -1.41 -2.04 8.37
C HIS A 256 -2.88 -2.29 7.96
N HIS A 257 -3.78 -1.41 8.38
CA HIS A 257 -5.24 -1.47 8.22
C HIS A 257 -5.91 -2.76 8.72
N ARG A 258 -5.78 -3.86 7.96
CA ARG A 258 -6.33 -5.20 8.26
C ARG A 258 -5.28 -6.31 8.20
N GLU A 259 -4.01 -5.97 7.99
CA GLU A 259 -2.90 -6.92 7.95
C GLU A 259 -1.99 -6.69 9.17
N LEU A 260 -1.42 -7.77 9.70
CA LEU A 260 -0.51 -7.80 10.84
C LEU A 260 0.77 -8.51 10.41
N THR A 261 1.89 -7.81 10.50
CA THR A 261 3.22 -8.42 10.31
C THR A 261 3.92 -8.53 11.65
N LEU A 262 4.42 -9.73 11.99
CA LEU A 262 5.34 -9.97 13.10
C LEU A 262 6.71 -10.33 12.56
N LYS A 263 7.77 -9.78 13.17
CA LYS A 263 9.16 -10.04 12.77
C LYS A 263 10.07 -10.14 14.00
N ALA A 264 10.77 -11.27 14.11
CA ALA A 264 11.81 -11.51 15.11
C ALA A 264 13.15 -10.85 14.71
N ALA A 265 14.06 -10.72 15.67
CA ALA A 265 15.35 -10.06 15.46
C ALA A 265 16.25 -10.74 14.40
N ASP A 266 16.04 -12.03 14.12
CA ASP A 266 16.77 -12.78 13.08
C ASP A 266 16.17 -12.60 11.67
N GLY A 267 15.13 -11.78 11.52
CA GLY A 267 14.45 -11.53 10.26
C GLY A 267 13.47 -12.62 9.83
N THR A 268 13.20 -13.62 10.67
CA THR A 268 12.04 -14.52 10.51
C THR A 268 10.77 -13.89 11.06
N GLY A 269 9.61 -14.33 10.58
CA GLY A 269 8.33 -13.72 10.94
C GLY A 269 7.14 -14.36 10.24
N PHE A 270 5.99 -13.70 10.33
CA PHE A 270 4.79 -14.07 9.58
C PHE A 270 3.89 -12.87 9.32
N GLY A 271 3.12 -12.93 8.23
CA GLY A 271 2.00 -12.04 7.95
C GLY A 271 0.67 -12.72 8.28
N ALA A 272 -0.30 -11.96 8.77
CA ALA A 272 -1.64 -12.42 9.10
C ALA A 272 -2.70 -11.37 8.72
N ALA A 273 -3.92 -11.81 8.41
CA ALA A 273 -5.05 -10.96 8.05
C ALA A 273 -6.16 -10.98 9.12
N ALA A 274 -6.83 -9.84 9.32
CA ALA A 274 -7.87 -9.63 10.31
C ALA A 274 -9.23 -10.24 9.89
N GLY A 275 -9.52 -11.42 10.43
CA GLY A 275 -10.82 -12.08 10.35
C GLY A 275 -11.60 -12.03 11.67
N THR A 276 -12.60 -12.90 11.78
CA THR A 276 -13.35 -13.10 13.03
C THR A 276 -12.43 -13.70 14.10
N PRO A 277 -12.51 -13.27 15.38
CA PRO A 277 -11.86 -13.95 16.50
C PRO A 277 -12.16 -15.45 16.52
N ALA A 278 -11.13 -16.24 16.83
CA ALA A 278 -11.31 -17.65 17.15
C ALA A 278 -12.10 -17.75 18.47
N LYS A 279 -13.13 -18.60 18.50
CA LYS A 279 -14.02 -18.81 19.65
C LYS A 279 -13.55 -19.99 20.51
#